data_AF-A0A376KKT9-F1
#
_entry.id   AF-A0A376KKT9-F1
#
_cell.length_a   1.000
_cell.length_b   1.000
_cell.length_c   1.000
_cell.angle_alpha   90.00
_cell.angle_beta   90.00
_cell.angle_gamma   90.00
#
_symmetry.space_group_name_H-M   'P 1'
#
loop_
_entity.id
_entity.type
_entity.pdbx_description
1 polymer ?
#
loop_
_entity_poly.entity_id
_entity_poly.type
_entity_poly.pdbx_seq_one_letter_code
_entity_poly.pdbx_strand_id
1 'polypeptide(L)'
;MFPHAADTLGALQAKGLPLGLVTNKPTPFVAPLLEALDIAKYFSVVIGGDDVQNKKPHPDPLLLVAERMGIAPQTDAVCRRLTQ
;
A
#
# COMPACT_ATOMS: atom_id res chain seq x y z
N MET A 1 -15.57 1.25 4.59
CA MET A 1 -14.37 2.12 4.46
C MET A 1 -14.38 3.09 5.63
N PHE A 2 -13.22 3.43 6.21
CA PHE A 2 -13.17 4.42 7.29
C PHE A 2 -13.56 5.80 6.76
N PRO A 3 -14.31 6.62 7.54
CA PRO A 3 -14.57 8.00 7.17
C PRO A 3 -13.22 8.73 7.01
N HIS A 4 -13.10 9.55 5.95
CA HIS A 4 -11.89 10.31 5.59
C HIS A 4 -10.72 9.55 4.95
N ALA A 5 -10.83 8.24 4.72
CA ALA A 5 -9.76 7.50 4.04
C ALA A 5 -9.54 8.00 2.60
N ALA A 6 -10.61 8.29 1.86
CA ALA A 6 -10.51 8.82 0.49
C ALA A 6 -9.92 10.23 0.47
N ASP A 7 -10.38 11.10 1.37
CA ASP A 7 -9.89 12.49 1.50
C ASP A 7 -8.39 12.52 1.81
N THR A 8 -7.93 11.63 2.68
CA THR A 8 -6.51 11.50 3.03
C THR A 8 -5.69 11.04 1.83
N LEU A 9 -6.16 10.03 1.09
CA LEU A 9 -5.49 9.56 -0.13
C LEU A 9 -5.43 10.66 -1.20
N GLY A 10 -6.51 11.42 -1.38
CA GLY A 10 -6.55 12.56 -2.29
C GLY A 10 -5.57 13.67 -1.87
N ALA A 11 -5.49 14.00 -0.58
CA ALA A 11 -4.55 14.99 -0.07
C ALA A 11 -3.08 14.55 -0.23
N LEU A 12 -2.78 13.26 -0.10
CA LEU A 12 -1.44 12.71 -0.31
C LEU A 12 -1.07 12.71 -1.81
N GLN A 13 -2.01 12.33 -2.68
CA GLN A 13 -1.82 12.40 -4.13
C GLN A 13 -1.60 13.85 -4.60
N ALA A 14 -2.37 14.80 -4.08
CA ALA A 14 -2.22 16.22 -4.38
C ALA A 14 -0.85 16.79 -3.96
N LYS A 15 -0.19 16.16 -2.98
CA LYS A 15 1.20 16.47 -2.58
C LYS A 15 2.26 15.82 -3.47
N GLY A 16 1.87 15.05 -4.49
CA GLY A 16 2.77 14.35 -5.39
C GLY A 16 3.48 13.15 -4.74
N LEU A 17 2.95 12.63 -3.63
CA LEU A 17 3.53 11.47 -2.94
C LEU A 17 3.05 10.17 -3.60
N PRO A 18 3.97 9.29 -4.05
CA PRO A 18 3.59 7.97 -4.54
C PRO A 18 3.04 7.10 -3.39
N LEU A 19 1.93 6.41 -3.63
CA LEU A 19 1.25 5.60 -2.60
C LEU A 19 1.27 4.11 -2.96
N GLY A 20 1.74 3.29 -2.02
CA GLY A 20 1.83 1.84 -2.15
C GLY A 20 0.91 1.13 -1.15
N LEU A 21 0.17 0.12 -1.61
CA LEU A 21 -0.63 -0.74 -0.76
C LEU A 21 0.06 -2.09 -0.57
N VAL A 22 0.19 -2.52 0.68
CA VAL A 22 0.71 -3.85 1.01
C VAL A 22 -0.28 -4.58 1.92
N THR A 23 -0.71 -5.77 1.53
CA THR A 23 -1.67 -6.58 2.28
C THR A 23 -1.32 -8.06 2.26
N ASN A 24 -1.69 -8.81 3.30
CA ASN A 24 -1.56 -10.28 3.31
C ASN A 24 -2.68 -10.98 2.52
N LYS A 25 -3.69 -10.22 2.07
CA LYS A 25 -4.78 -10.74 1.23
C LYS A 25 -4.25 -10.96 -0.20
N PRO A 26 -4.68 -12.01 -0.92
CA PRO A 26 -4.21 -12.22 -2.28
C PRO A 26 -4.67 -11.09 -3.21
N THR A 27 -3.80 -10.64 -4.10
CA THR A 27 -3.99 -9.52 -5.04
C THR A 27 -5.30 -9.60 -5.83
N PRO A 28 -5.75 -10.77 -6.33
CA PRO A 28 -7.03 -10.89 -7.03
C PRO A 28 -8.26 -10.47 -6.21
N PHE A 29 -8.18 -10.53 -4.88
CA PHE A 29 -9.28 -10.09 -4.00
C PHE A 29 -9.14 -8.63 -3.55
N VAL A 30 -7.99 -8.01 -3.79
CA VAL A 30 -7.68 -6.63 -3.41
C VAL A 30 -8.10 -5.69 -4.54
N ALA A 31 -7.76 -6.02 -5.79
CA ALA A 31 -8.13 -5.23 -6.96
C ALA A 31 -9.64 -4.88 -7.03
N PRO A 32 -10.59 -5.85 -7.00
CA PRO A 32 -12.02 -5.55 -7.06
C PRO A 32 -12.51 -4.76 -5.84
N LEU A 33 -11.87 -4.90 -4.67
CA LEU A 33 -12.22 -4.12 -3.48
C LEU A 33 -11.78 -2.65 -3.64
N LEU A 34 -10.59 -2.41 -4.19
CA LEU A 34 -10.08 -1.05 -4.43
C LEU A 34 -10.87 -0.35 -5.53
N GLU A 35 -11.29 -1.09 -6.56
CA GLU A 35 -12.17 -0.60 -7.63
C GLU A 35 -13.55 -0.25 -7.09
N ALA A 36 -14.17 -1.14 -6.30
CA ALA A 36 -15.48 -0.88 -5.69
C ALA A 36 -15.47 0.31 -4.73
N LEU A 37 -14.30 0.67 -4.18
CA LEU A 37 -14.10 1.83 -3.33
C LEU A 37 -13.62 3.08 -4.09
N ASP A 38 -13.43 2.99 -5.40
CA ASP A 38 -12.90 4.07 -6.28
C ASP A 38 -11.57 4.68 -5.77
N ILE A 39 -10.75 3.85 -5.12
CA ILE A 39 -9.44 4.26 -4.58
C ILE A 39 -8.26 3.61 -5.28
N ALA A 40 -8.51 2.66 -6.20
CA ALA A 40 -7.45 2.00 -6.97
C ALA A 40 -6.52 3.01 -7.66
N LYS A 41 -7.08 4.11 -8.17
CA LYS A 41 -6.36 5.21 -8.84
C LYS A 41 -5.32 5.95 -7.98
N TYR A 42 -5.42 5.87 -6.65
CA TYR A 42 -4.48 6.53 -5.77
C TYR A 42 -3.19 5.71 -5.57
N PHE A 43 -3.24 4.39 -5.78
CA PHE A 43 -2.11 3.50 -5.52
C PHE A 43 -1.34 3.21 -6.79
N SER A 44 -0.06 3.54 -6.81
CA SER A 44 0.83 3.23 -7.95
C SER A 44 1.31 1.78 -7.92
N VAL A 45 1.40 1.19 -6.72
CA VAL A 45 1.83 -0.19 -6.52
C VAL A 45 0.92 -0.86 -5.50
N VAL A 46 0.44 -2.05 -5.83
CA VAL A 46 -0.33 -2.92 -4.92
C VAL A 46 0.41 -4.25 -4.82
N ILE A 47 0.77 -4.64 -3.61
CA ILE A 47 1.41 -5.93 -3.28
C ILE A 47 0.47 -6.71 -2.38
N GLY A 48 0.00 -7.85 -2.88
CA GLY A 48 -0.78 -8.82 -2.11
C GLY A 48 0.10 -9.86 -1.43
N GLY A 49 -0.54 -10.75 -0.69
CA GLY A 49 0.14 -11.82 0.04
C GLY A 49 0.70 -12.93 -0.87
N ASP A 50 0.29 -12.95 -2.14
CA ASP A 50 0.72 -13.84 -3.21
C ASP A 50 1.86 -13.27 -4.06
N ASP A 51 2.12 -11.96 -3.97
CA ASP A 51 3.25 -11.30 -4.65
C ASP A 51 4.61 -11.55 -3.96
N VAL A 52 4.60 -12.09 -2.73
CA VAL A 52 5.81 -12.37 -1.94
C VAL A 52 5.80 -13.77 -1.36
N GLN A 53 6.97 -14.41 -1.28
CA GLN A 53 7.13 -15.68 -0.57
C GLN A 53 6.90 -15.52 0.94
N ASN A 54 7.47 -14.47 1.55
CA ASN A 54 7.29 -14.17 2.96
C ASN A 54 6.31 -13.00 3.15
N LYS A 55 5.17 -13.30 3.77
CA LYS A 55 4.11 -12.32 4.07
C LYS A 55 4.49 -11.42 5.24
N LYS A 56 3.74 -10.32 5.45
CA LYS A 56 3.88 -9.51 6.68
C LYS A 56 3.72 -10.41 7.91
N PRO A 57 4.56 -10.26 8.94
CA PRO A 57 5.39 -9.09 9.27
C PRO A 57 6.80 -9.07 8.65
N HIS A 58 7.11 -9.97 7.72
CA HIS A 58 8.42 -9.96 7.04
C HIS A 58 8.65 -8.64 6.26
N PRO A 59 9.91 -8.14 6.15
CA PRO A 59 10.22 -6.92 5.41
C PRO A 59 10.09 -7.05 3.89
N ASP A 60 10.15 -8.27 3.33
CA ASP A 60 10.09 -8.54 1.88
C ASP A 60 9.03 -7.73 1.12
N PRO A 61 7.75 -7.71 1.53
CA PRO A 61 6.74 -6.95 0.81
C PRO A 61 6.92 -5.43 0.89
N LEU A 62 7.59 -4.91 1.93
CA LEU A 62 7.95 -3.48 1.99
C LEU A 62 9.11 -3.17 1.05
N LEU A 63 10.11 -4.05 1.00
CA LEU A 63 11.25 -3.92 0.09
C LEU A 63 10.79 -4.00 -1.36
N LEU A 64 9.88 -4.93 -1.69
CA LEU A 64 9.30 -5.08 -3.02
C LEU A 64 8.51 -3.84 -3.44
N VAL A 65 7.75 -3.21 -2.54
CA VAL A 65 7.08 -1.93 -2.84
C VAL A 65 8.11 -0.83 -3.09
N ALA A 66 9.11 -0.70 -2.23
CA ALA A 66 10.14 0.32 -2.37
C ALA A 66 10.87 0.18 -3.71
N GLU A 67 11.25 -1.05 -4.09
CA GLU A 67 11.86 -1.38 -5.37
C GLU A 67 10.94 -1.01 -6.55
N ARG A 68 9.67 -1.44 -6.55
CA ARG A 68 8.72 -1.11 -7.63
C ARG A 68 8.40 0.38 -7.72
N MET A 69 8.56 1.12 -6.63
CA MET A 69 8.39 2.57 -6.61
C MET A 69 9.67 3.33 -6.97
N GLY A 70 10.80 2.64 -7.17
CA GLY A 70 12.10 3.29 -7.40
C GLY A 70 12.58 4.10 -6.19
N ILE A 71 12.06 3.82 -5.00
CA ILE A 71 12.41 4.52 -3.76
C ILE A 71 13.47 3.69 -3.05
N ALA A 72 14.63 4.28 -2.77
CA ALA A 72 15.61 3.64 -1.89
C ALA A 72 14.96 3.42 -0.51
N PRO A 73 14.99 2.21 0.07
CA PRO A 73 14.37 1.94 1.36
C PRO A 73 15.04 2.81 2.43
N GLN A 74 14.43 3.94 2.75
CA GLN A 74 14.81 4.81 3.86
C GLN A 74 14.17 4.23 5.12
N THR A 75 14.98 4.06 6.17
CA THR A 75 14.63 3.39 7.43
C THR A 75 13.43 3.98 8.17
N ASP A 76 12.90 5.14 7.76
CA ASP A 76 12.07 5.99 8.61
C ASP A 76 10.60 6.09 8.15
N ALA A 77 10.23 5.53 7.00
CA ALA A 77 8.86 5.62 6.46
C ALA A 77 8.07 4.30 6.53
N VAL A 78 8.24 3.53 7.61
CA VAL A 78 7.32 2.42 7.91
C VAL A 78 6.26 2.95 8.85
N CYS A 79 5.04 3.13 8.35
CA CYS A 79 3.86 3.39 9.18
C CYS A 79 3.70 2.20 10.15
N ARG A 80 4.29 2.33 11.34
CA ARG A 80 4.22 1.34 12.41
C ARG A 80 2.75 1.17 12.78
N ARG A 81 2.38 -0.08 13.00
CA ARG A 81 1.04 -0.51 13.42
C ARG A 81 0.53 0.41 14.54
N LEU A 82 -0.51 1.20 14.27
CA LEU A 82 -1.31 1.87 15.30
C LEU A 82 -2.16 0.80 15.99
N THR A 83 -1.52 -0.01 16.83
CA THR A 83 -2.20 -0.81 17.85
C THR A 83 -1.87 -0.17 19.17
N GLN A 84 -2.87 0.51 19.74
CA GLN A 84 -3.03 0.52 21.19
C GLN A 84 -3.23 -0.92 21.67
#